data_AF-A0A7S2TNN4-F1
#
_entry.id   AF-A0A7S2TNN4-F1
#
_cell.length_a   1.000
_cell.length_b   1.000
_cell.length_c   1.000
_cell.angle_alpha   90.00
_cell.angle_beta   90.00
_cell.angle_gamma   90.00
#
_symmetry.space_group_name_H-M   'P 1'
#
loop_
_entity.id
_entity.type
_entity.pdbx_description
1 polymer ?
#
loop_
_entity_poly.entity_id
_entity_poly.type
_entity_poly.pdbx_seq_one_letter_code
_entity_poly.pdbx_strand_id
1 'polypeptide(L)'
;MALDVNWAPSHTSPRDAPHAYTDDLVTYLNTTFESFRFMPPPVRDKIPMACCVRIAELWLALLSKKSAKSKFNLIGMCNLERDLTALEAFAEDQPVAQLVRAFQDVRRLIALVLYGEIETVVKVGRIDDPSLDSLLVKLVDILPNYQPLRRSSEIAKLPSGAKNFSNREMQGFLKKLKNIRRSGAAGVKPTRKFS
;
A
#
# COMPACT_ATOMS: atom_id res chain seq x y z
N MET A 1 -16.35 -14.06 -8.51
CA MET A 1 -15.53 -14.75 -7.50
C MET A 1 -15.10 -13.74 -6.45
N ALA A 2 -15.54 -13.87 -5.20
CA ALA A 2 -15.01 -13.05 -4.12
C ALA A 2 -13.65 -13.64 -3.74
N LEU A 3 -12.57 -12.91 -4.01
CA LEU A 3 -11.22 -13.22 -3.53
C LEU A 3 -11.26 -13.32 -2.00
N ASP A 4 -11.14 -14.53 -1.46
CA ASP A 4 -11.02 -14.76 0.00
C ASP A 4 -9.55 -14.60 0.42
N VAL A 5 -8.97 -13.43 0.12
CA VAL A 5 -7.61 -13.11 0.54
C VAL A 5 -7.66 -12.78 2.02
N ASN A 6 -7.06 -13.66 2.83
CA ASN A 6 -6.91 -13.45 4.25
C ASN A 6 -5.70 -12.56 4.54
N TRP A 7 -5.95 -11.27 4.82
CA TRP A 7 -4.92 -10.28 5.13
C TRP A 7 -4.43 -10.34 6.59
N ALA A 8 -5.09 -11.10 7.46
CA ALA A 8 -4.68 -11.33 8.84
C ALA A 8 -4.61 -12.83 9.12
N PRO A 9 -3.78 -13.59 8.37
CA PRO A 9 -3.75 -15.01 8.53
C PRO A 9 -3.14 -15.36 9.89
N SER A 10 -3.78 -16.30 10.58
CA SER A 10 -3.32 -16.84 11.86
C SER A 10 -2.61 -18.17 11.63
N HIS A 11 -1.59 -18.46 12.43
CA HIS A 11 -0.90 -19.76 12.40
C HIS A 11 -0.19 -20.13 11.08
N THR A 12 0.09 -19.16 10.22
CA THR A 12 0.76 -19.39 8.93
C THR A 12 2.12 -18.69 8.90
N SER A 13 3.02 -19.18 8.05
CA SER A 13 4.23 -18.44 7.70
C SER A 13 3.91 -17.45 6.57
N PRO A 14 4.70 -16.37 6.41
CA PRO A 14 4.73 -15.64 5.15
C PRO A 14 4.95 -16.58 3.99
N ARG A 15 4.34 -16.29 2.85
CA ARG A 15 4.50 -17.07 1.62
C ARG A 15 5.87 -16.78 1.01
N ASP A 16 6.45 -17.81 0.42
CA ASP A 16 7.72 -17.70 -0.31
C ASP A 16 7.52 -17.12 -1.72
N ALA A 17 6.30 -17.18 -2.26
CA ALA A 17 5.94 -16.76 -3.60
C ALA A 17 4.66 -15.89 -3.62
N PRO A 18 4.42 -15.14 -4.71
CA PRO A 18 3.16 -14.43 -4.96
C PRO A 18 1.93 -15.36 -4.93
N HIS A 19 0.74 -14.78 -4.83
CA HIS A 19 -0.51 -15.54 -4.89
C HIS A 19 -0.81 -15.92 -6.32
N ALA A 20 -1.45 -17.07 -6.51
CA ALA A 20 -2.02 -17.45 -7.80
C ALA A 20 -2.90 -16.36 -8.44
N TYR A 21 -3.64 -15.56 -7.65
CA TYR A 21 -4.45 -14.47 -8.23
C TYR A 21 -3.58 -13.35 -8.81
N THR A 22 -2.39 -13.13 -8.24
CA THR A 22 -1.43 -12.14 -8.72
C THR A 22 -0.86 -12.61 -10.05
N ASP A 23 -0.52 -13.90 -10.16
CA ASP A 23 -0.04 -14.50 -11.40
C ASP A 23 -1.12 -14.45 -12.50
N ASP A 24 -2.38 -14.77 -12.15
CA ASP A 24 -3.53 -14.64 -13.06
C ASP A 24 -3.72 -13.19 -13.51
N LEU A 25 -3.59 -12.23 -12.58
CA LEU A 25 -3.70 -10.80 -12.88
C LEU A 25 -2.57 -10.34 -13.81
N VAL A 26 -1.33 -10.73 -13.57
CA VAL A 26 -0.18 -10.43 -14.44
C VAL A 26 -0.40 -11.00 -15.84
N THR A 27 -0.86 -12.25 -15.92
CA THR A 27 -1.17 -12.91 -17.21
C THR A 27 -2.28 -12.19 -17.97
N TYR A 28 -3.34 -11.80 -17.26
CA TYR A 28 -4.43 -11.01 -17.83
C TYR A 28 -3.94 -9.64 -18.34
N LEU A 29 -3.14 -8.93 -17.54
CA LEU A 29 -2.61 -7.62 -17.92
C LEU A 29 -1.66 -7.70 -19.12
N ASN A 30 -0.74 -8.67 -19.16
CA ASN A 30 0.13 -8.91 -20.32
C ASN A 30 -0.69 -9.10 -21.61
N THR A 31 -1.69 -9.99 -21.57
CA THR A 31 -2.56 -10.27 -22.72
C THR A 31 -3.36 -9.03 -23.14
N THR A 32 -3.87 -8.29 -22.16
CA THR A 32 -4.67 -7.09 -22.39
C THR A 32 -3.83 -5.95 -22.96
N PHE A 33 -2.62 -5.74 -22.44
CA PHE A 33 -1.76 -4.65 -22.87
C PHE A 33 -1.18 -4.88 -24.27
N GLU A 34 -0.94 -6.14 -24.67
CA GLU A 34 -0.57 -6.47 -26.04
C GLU A 34 -1.67 -6.07 -27.05
N SER A 35 -2.94 -6.13 -26.62
CA SER A 35 -4.06 -5.67 -27.45
C SER A 35 -4.04 -4.15 -27.72
N PHE A 36 -3.31 -3.37 -26.91
CA PHE A 36 -3.12 -1.93 -27.11
C PHE A 36 -1.88 -1.59 -27.95
N ARG A 37 -1.07 -2.57 -28.35
CA ARG A 37 0.18 -2.34 -29.08
C ARG A 37 0.01 -1.54 -30.37
N PHE A 38 -1.10 -1.76 -31.08
CA PHE A 38 -1.42 -1.10 -32.35
C PHE A 38 -2.21 0.21 -32.19
N MET A 39 -2.48 0.62 -30.94
CA MET A 39 -3.19 1.87 -30.67
C MET A 39 -2.24 3.08 -30.74
N PRO A 40 -2.77 4.31 -30.93
CA PRO A 40 -1.98 5.52 -30.87
C PRO A 40 -1.19 5.66 -29.55
N PRO A 41 0.01 6.28 -29.55
CA PRO A 41 0.86 6.39 -28.36
C PRO A 41 0.15 6.88 -27.09
N PRO A 42 -0.75 7.89 -27.13
CA PRO A 42 -1.46 8.33 -25.94
C PRO A 42 -2.31 7.23 -25.29
N VAL A 43 -2.85 6.30 -26.08
CA VAL A 43 -3.68 5.19 -25.59
C VAL A 43 -2.79 4.09 -25.04
N ARG A 44 -1.73 3.74 -25.78
CA ARG A 44 -0.76 2.72 -25.39
C ARG A 44 -0.06 3.03 -24.07
N ASP A 45 0.16 4.30 -23.76
CA ASP A 45 0.89 4.69 -22.55
C ASP A 45 -0.06 5.00 -21.37
N LYS A 46 -1.19 5.67 -21.63
CA LYS A 46 -2.11 6.12 -20.55
C LYS A 46 -3.00 5.01 -20.01
N ILE A 47 -3.46 4.09 -20.85
CA ILE A 47 -4.36 3.01 -20.39
C ILE A 47 -3.64 2.08 -19.42
N PRO A 48 -2.44 1.54 -19.74
CA PRO A 48 -1.69 0.72 -18.78
C PRO A 48 -1.45 1.43 -17.46
N MET A 49 -1.05 2.70 -17.50
CA MET A 49 -0.86 3.52 -16.30
C MET A 49 -2.15 3.62 -15.48
N ALA A 50 -3.27 3.97 -16.11
CA ALA A 50 -4.55 4.07 -15.43
C ALA A 50 -5.00 2.73 -14.82
N CYS A 51 -4.78 1.62 -15.52
CA CYS A 51 -5.07 0.27 -15.02
C CYS A 51 -4.24 -0.08 -13.78
N CYS A 52 -2.92 0.11 -13.83
CA CYS A 52 -2.03 -0.16 -12.70
C CYS A 52 -2.35 0.73 -11.49
N VAL A 53 -2.60 2.03 -11.72
CA VAL A 53 -3.04 2.96 -10.66
C VAL A 53 -4.35 2.46 -10.04
N ARG A 54 -5.30 2.03 -10.87
CA ARG A 54 -6.58 1.52 -10.37
C ARG A 54 -6.43 0.26 -9.52
N ILE A 55 -5.53 -0.65 -9.90
CA ILE A 55 -5.22 -1.85 -9.12
C ILE A 55 -4.64 -1.46 -7.75
N ALA A 56 -3.66 -0.54 -7.73
CA ALA A 56 -3.06 -0.04 -6.50
C ALA A 56 -4.11 0.62 -5.57
N GLU A 57 -4.98 1.45 -6.13
CA GLU A 57 -6.09 2.06 -5.39
C GLU A 57 -7.04 1.02 -4.78
N LEU A 58 -7.37 -0.04 -5.53
CA LEU A 58 -8.25 -1.10 -5.05
C LEU A 58 -7.64 -1.85 -3.87
N TRP A 59 -6.34 -2.15 -3.91
CA TRP A 59 -5.64 -2.76 -2.77
C TRP A 59 -5.67 -1.86 -1.53
N LEU A 60 -5.38 -0.58 -1.68
CA LEU A 60 -5.46 0.38 -0.56
C LEU A 60 -6.89 0.48 -0.02
N ALA A 61 -7.89 0.56 -0.91
CA ALA A 61 -9.29 0.63 -0.52
C ALA A 61 -9.77 -0.64 0.21
N LEU A 62 -9.26 -1.82 -0.15
CA LEU A 62 -9.56 -3.06 0.56
C LEU A 62 -9.07 -3.01 2.01
N LEU A 63 -7.87 -2.45 2.24
CA LEU A 63 -7.29 -2.28 3.57
C LEU A 63 -7.95 -1.16 4.38
N SER A 64 -8.51 -0.13 3.74
CA SER A 64 -9.20 0.99 4.42
C SER A 64 -10.65 0.69 4.82
N LYS A 65 -11.27 -0.35 4.26
CA LYS A 65 -12.67 -0.68 4.55
C LYS A 65 -12.84 -1.04 6.03
N LYS A 66 -13.90 -0.53 6.67
CA LYS A 66 -14.27 -0.94 8.04
C LYS A 66 -15.02 -2.28 7.98
N SER A 67 -14.30 -3.36 7.73
CA SER A 67 -14.86 -4.71 7.65
C SER A 67 -13.93 -5.73 8.29
N ALA A 68 -14.48 -6.85 8.76
CA ALA A 68 -13.65 -7.95 9.29
C ALA A 68 -12.64 -8.48 8.26
N LYS A 69 -12.96 -8.39 6.95
CA LYS A 69 -12.09 -8.82 5.85
C LYS A 69 -10.93 -7.86 5.57
N SER A 70 -10.97 -6.66 6.13
CA SER A 70 -9.96 -5.62 5.95
C SER A 70 -8.92 -5.61 7.07
N LYS A 71 -9.10 -6.45 8.09
CA LYS A 71 -8.11 -6.66 9.14
C LYS A 71 -6.84 -7.21 8.53
N PHE A 72 -5.70 -6.66 8.92
CA PHE A 72 -4.41 -7.13 8.44
C PHE A 72 -3.39 -7.26 9.56
N ASN A 73 -2.40 -8.12 9.37
CA ASN A 73 -1.25 -8.26 10.26
C ASN A 73 0.06 -8.24 9.47
N LEU A 74 1.19 -8.43 10.14
CA LEU A 74 2.50 -8.39 9.45
C LEU A 74 2.73 -9.54 8.48
N ILE A 75 2.15 -10.73 8.73
CA ILE A 75 2.22 -11.85 7.77
C ILE A 75 1.47 -11.46 6.50
N GLY A 76 0.28 -10.85 6.64
CA GLY A 76 -0.47 -10.29 5.52
C GLY A 76 0.29 -9.21 4.75
N MET A 77 1.02 -8.34 5.45
CA MET A 77 1.86 -7.31 4.81
C MET A 77 3.07 -7.92 4.07
N CYS A 78 3.70 -8.96 4.62
CA CYS A 78 4.74 -9.71 3.89
C CYS A 78 4.16 -10.36 2.64
N ASN A 79 2.97 -10.95 2.75
CA ASN A 79 2.27 -11.55 1.62
C ASN A 79 1.92 -10.52 0.55
N LEU A 80 1.45 -9.33 0.94
CA LEU A 80 1.20 -8.20 0.04
C LEU A 80 2.47 -7.75 -0.65
N GLU A 81 3.60 -7.70 0.06
CA GLU A 81 4.89 -7.32 -0.50
C GLU A 81 5.34 -8.28 -1.60
N ARG A 82 5.12 -9.59 -1.43
CA ARG A 82 5.39 -10.59 -2.49
C ARG A 82 4.54 -10.36 -3.72
N ASP A 83 3.24 -10.15 -3.52
CA ASP A 83 2.30 -9.87 -4.62
C ASP A 83 2.66 -8.56 -5.34
N LEU A 84 3.01 -7.52 -4.58
CA LEU A 84 3.42 -6.24 -5.11
C LEU A 84 4.72 -6.36 -5.92
N THR A 85 5.71 -7.11 -5.41
CA THR A 85 7.00 -7.29 -6.10
C THR A 85 6.81 -7.95 -7.46
N ALA A 86 5.89 -8.91 -7.59
CA ALA A 86 5.55 -9.52 -8.88
C ALA A 86 4.89 -8.52 -9.85
N LEU A 87 3.99 -7.65 -9.37
CA LEU A 87 3.37 -6.61 -10.19
C LEU A 87 4.35 -5.50 -10.59
N GLU A 88 5.27 -5.13 -9.70
CA GLU A 88 6.32 -4.16 -10.01
C GLU A 88 7.28 -4.72 -11.05
N ALA A 89 7.72 -5.98 -10.94
CA ALA A 89 8.52 -6.65 -11.96
C ALA A 89 7.80 -6.69 -13.31
N PHE A 90 6.52 -7.09 -13.33
CA PHE A 90 5.69 -7.00 -14.54
C PHE A 90 5.68 -5.59 -15.14
N ALA A 91 5.52 -4.55 -14.31
CA ALA A 91 5.45 -3.17 -14.75
C ALA A 91 6.78 -2.62 -15.27
N GLU A 92 7.91 -3.08 -14.74
CA GLU A 92 9.25 -2.77 -15.24
C GLU A 92 9.51 -3.37 -16.63
N ASP A 93 8.94 -4.55 -16.90
CA ASP A 93 9.05 -5.22 -18.20
C ASP A 93 8.14 -4.61 -19.29
N GLN A 94 7.21 -3.71 -18.93
CA GLN A 94 6.33 -3.08 -19.93
C GLN A 94 7.01 -1.92 -20.67
N PRO A 95 6.69 -1.70 -21.95
CA PRO A 95 7.21 -0.58 -22.75
C PRO A 95 6.54 0.78 -22.40
N VAL A 96 6.08 0.95 -21.15
CA VAL A 96 5.41 2.16 -20.66
C VAL A 96 6.29 2.82 -19.60
N ALA A 97 6.73 4.03 -19.91
CA ALA A 97 7.64 4.75 -19.03
C ALA A 97 7.06 4.94 -17.63
N GLN A 98 7.85 4.58 -16.62
CA GLN A 98 7.54 4.77 -15.19
C GLN A 98 6.27 4.05 -14.71
N LEU A 99 5.81 2.99 -15.38
CA LEU A 99 4.60 2.24 -14.99
C LEU A 99 4.68 1.73 -13.54
N VAL A 100 5.86 1.33 -13.08
CA VAL A 100 6.13 0.93 -11.69
C VAL A 100 5.70 1.97 -10.65
N ARG A 101 5.72 3.28 -11.00
CA ARG A 101 5.28 4.36 -10.10
C ARG A 101 3.80 4.27 -9.74
N ALA A 102 2.99 3.58 -10.55
CA ALA A 102 1.59 3.35 -10.23
C ALA A 102 1.39 2.64 -8.87
N PHE A 103 2.39 1.89 -8.40
CA PHE A 103 2.31 1.13 -7.16
C PHE A 103 3.03 1.78 -5.96
N GLN A 104 3.59 2.98 -6.13
CA GLN A 104 4.43 3.65 -5.11
C GLN A 104 3.72 3.79 -3.75
N ASP A 105 2.43 4.13 -3.74
CA ASP A 105 1.65 4.26 -2.50
C ASP A 105 1.56 2.94 -1.72
N VAL A 106 1.41 1.81 -2.43
CA VAL A 106 1.35 0.47 -1.81
C VAL A 106 2.72 0.08 -1.27
N ARG A 107 3.78 0.30 -2.06
CA ARG A 107 5.17 0.06 -1.63
C ARG A 107 5.50 0.86 -0.37
N ARG A 108 5.11 2.13 -0.34
CA ARG A 108 5.33 3.01 0.82
C ARG A 108 4.49 2.59 2.03
N LEU A 109 3.25 2.17 1.84
CA LEU A 109 2.43 1.59 2.91
C LEU A 109 3.15 0.39 3.56
N ILE A 110 3.64 -0.55 2.74
CA ILE A 110 4.39 -1.71 3.23
C ILE A 110 5.62 -1.24 4.01
N ALA A 111 6.39 -0.29 3.48
CA ALA A 111 7.59 0.20 4.16
C ALA A 111 7.28 0.83 5.53
N LEU A 112 6.22 1.63 5.61
CA LEU A 112 5.77 2.26 6.84
C LEU A 112 5.32 1.25 7.90
N VAL A 113 4.56 0.24 7.48
CA VAL A 113 3.93 -0.71 8.41
C VAL A 113 4.82 -1.90 8.73
N LEU A 114 5.43 -2.52 7.73
CA LEU A 114 6.23 -3.74 7.87
C LEU A 114 7.60 -3.43 8.47
N TYR A 115 8.33 -2.49 7.87
CA TYR A 115 9.70 -2.13 8.28
C TYR A 115 9.75 -1.00 9.32
N GLY A 116 8.57 -0.56 9.78
CA GLY A 116 8.44 0.36 10.90
C GLY A 116 8.88 1.80 10.62
N GLU A 117 8.99 2.21 9.35
CA GLU A 117 9.30 3.60 8.99
C GLU A 117 8.24 4.59 9.49
N ILE A 118 7.03 4.11 9.83
CA ILE A 118 5.98 4.92 10.46
C ILE A 118 6.48 5.61 11.73
N GLU A 119 7.39 4.99 12.50
CA GLU A 119 7.96 5.60 13.70
C GLU A 119 8.77 6.85 13.38
N THR A 120 9.56 6.80 12.31
CA THR A 120 10.36 7.92 11.84
C THR A 120 9.45 9.05 11.39
N VAL A 121 8.44 8.74 10.57
CA VAL A 121 7.46 9.72 10.08
C VAL A 121 6.75 10.44 11.24
N VAL A 122 6.27 9.71 12.25
CA VAL A 122 5.57 10.35 13.38
C VAL A 122 6.51 11.04 14.38
N LYS A 123 7.81 10.74 14.38
CA LYS A 123 8.82 11.42 15.23
C LYS A 123 9.26 12.75 14.62
N VAL A 124 9.57 12.75 13.32
CA VAL A 124 10.01 13.95 12.60
C VAL A 124 8.88 14.98 12.53
N GLY A 125 7.62 14.52 12.46
CA GLY A 125 6.44 15.40 12.51
C GLY A 125 6.31 16.34 11.31
N ARG A 126 7.25 16.24 10.37
CA ARG A 126 7.25 16.84 9.06
C ARG A 126 7.52 15.75 8.04
N ILE A 127 6.91 15.95 6.89
CA ILE A 127 7.11 15.11 5.74
C ILE A 127 7.55 16.07 4.66
N ASP A 128 8.85 16.12 4.40
CA ASP A 128 9.40 16.92 3.29
C ASP A 128 9.18 16.22 1.94
N ASP A 129 8.21 15.29 1.89
CA ASP A 129 7.88 14.44 0.75
C ASP A 129 6.38 14.63 0.42
N PRO A 130 6.05 15.45 -0.60
CA PRO A 130 4.67 15.69 -1.03
C PRO A 130 3.92 14.41 -1.42
N SER A 131 4.63 13.33 -1.79
CA SER A 131 4.01 12.06 -2.13
C SER A 131 3.43 11.33 -0.91
N LEU A 132 3.89 11.68 0.29
CA LEU A 132 3.41 11.09 1.54
C LEU A 132 2.10 11.72 2.02
N ASP A 133 1.77 12.95 1.63
CA ASP A 133 0.54 13.64 2.07
C ASP A 133 -0.73 12.90 1.62
N SER A 134 -0.76 12.40 0.39
CA SER A 134 -1.89 11.61 -0.13
C SER A 134 -2.00 10.27 0.62
N LEU A 135 -0.87 9.64 0.92
CA LEU A 135 -0.80 8.38 1.65
C LEU A 135 -1.17 8.55 3.13
N LEU A 136 -0.81 9.67 3.78
CA LEU A 136 -1.17 9.97 5.16
C LEU A 136 -2.67 9.90 5.40
N VAL A 137 -3.45 10.45 4.46
CA VAL A 137 -4.91 10.40 4.53
C VAL A 137 -5.38 8.95 4.55
N LYS A 138 -4.83 8.12 3.65
CA LYS A 138 -5.17 6.70 3.56
C LYS A 138 -4.73 5.93 4.80
N LEU A 139 -3.55 6.22 5.38
CA LEU A 139 -3.04 5.56 6.59
C LEU A 139 -3.96 5.73 7.79
N VAL A 140 -4.58 6.91 7.95
CA VAL A 140 -5.55 7.14 9.04
C VAL A 140 -6.75 6.19 8.96
N ASP A 141 -7.12 5.76 7.75
CA ASP A 141 -8.23 4.84 7.51
C ASP A 141 -7.78 3.36 7.51
N ILE A 142 -6.53 3.08 7.13
CA ILE A 142 -5.97 1.72 7.07
C ILE A 142 -5.54 1.23 8.46
N LEU A 143 -4.70 2.00 9.17
CA LEU A 143 -4.08 1.55 10.42
C LEU A 143 -5.05 1.12 11.54
N PRO A 144 -6.30 1.61 11.64
CA PRO A 144 -7.26 1.07 12.61
C PRO A 144 -7.58 -0.42 12.40
N ASN A 145 -7.35 -0.95 11.21
CA ASN A 145 -7.57 -2.36 10.88
C ASN A 145 -6.36 -3.26 11.18
N TYR A 146 -5.24 -2.69 11.62
CA TYR A 146 -4.06 -3.46 12.00
C TYR A 146 -4.33 -4.36 13.20
N GLN A 147 -3.81 -5.59 13.13
CA GLN A 147 -3.83 -6.57 14.20
C GLN A 147 -2.41 -7.06 14.50
N PRO A 148 -1.93 -6.89 15.75
CA PRO A 148 -0.63 -7.39 16.14
C PRO A 148 -0.60 -8.92 16.11
N LEU A 149 0.55 -9.47 15.72
CA LEU A 149 0.82 -10.89 15.94
C LEU A 149 0.93 -11.13 17.45
N ARG A 150 0.33 -12.22 17.92
CA ARG A 150 0.27 -12.54 19.36
C ARG A 150 1.28 -13.61 19.76
N ARG A 151 1.70 -14.45 18.82
CA ARG A 151 2.58 -15.59 19.12
C ARG A 151 4.00 -15.26 18.71
N SER A 152 4.95 -15.50 19.60
CA SER A 152 6.38 -15.39 19.33
C SER A 152 6.81 -16.24 18.13
N SER A 153 6.20 -17.41 17.93
CA SER A 153 6.45 -18.27 16.77
C SER A 153 5.99 -17.68 15.43
N GLU A 154 5.02 -16.77 15.43
CA GLU A 154 4.62 -16.01 14.22
C GLU A 154 5.60 -14.87 13.96
N ILE A 155 6.02 -14.18 15.01
CA ILE A 155 6.98 -13.06 14.93
C ILE A 155 8.35 -13.55 14.44
N ALA A 156 8.79 -14.73 14.90
CA ALA A 156 10.06 -15.33 14.50
C ALA A 156 10.15 -15.68 13.00
N LYS A 157 9.01 -15.71 12.29
CA LYS A 157 8.93 -16.01 10.85
C LYS A 157 8.96 -14.77 9.96
N LEU A 158 8.98 -13.58 10.55
CA LEU A 158 9.00 -12.34 9.81
C LEU A 158 10.40 -12.07 9.21
N PRO A 159 10.49 -11.36 8.08
CA PRO A 159 11.77 -10.98 7.51
C PRO A 159 12.55 -10.07 8.45
N SER A 160 13.89 -10.06 8.30
CA SER A 160 14.77 -9.17 9.05
C SER A 160 14.35 -7.70 8.89
N GLY A 161 14.20 -6.99 10.01
CA GLY A 161 13.77 -5.59 10.03
C GLY A 161 12.25 -5.39 10.15
N ALA A 162 11.45 -6.45 10.03
CA ALA A 162 10.02 -6.35 10.30
C ALA A 162 9.75 -6.04 11.78
N LYS A 163 8.82 -5.12 12.07
CA LYS A 163 8.53 -4.67 13.43
C LYS A 163 7.08 -4.88 13.83
N ASN A 164 6.83 -5.85 14.72
CA ASN A 164 5.50 -6.10 15.27
C ASN A 164 5.12 -5.04 16.31
N PHE A 165 4.24 -4.12 15.94
CA PHE A 165 3.73 -3.08 16.81
C PHE A 165 2.59 -3.59 17.67
N SER A 166 2.53 -3.18 18.92
CA SER A 166 1.35 -3.38 19.76
C SER A 166 0.18 -2.49 19.31
N ASN A 167 -1.03 -2.87 19.71
CA ASN A 167 -2.20 -2.00 19.54
C ASN A 167 -1.99 -0.60 20.14
N ARG A 168 -1.30 -0.51 21.28
CA ARG A 168 -1.03 0.77 21.96
C ARG A 168 -0.12 1.66 21.12
N GLU A 169 0.93 1.10 20.54
CA GLU A 169 1.84 1.84 19.65
C GLU A 169 1.09 2.34 18.41
N MET A 170 0.31 1.47 17.76
CA MET A 170 -0.47 1.85 16.57
C MET A 170 -1.51 2.93 16.86
N GLN A 171 -2.18 2.90 18.01
CA GLN A 171 -3.07 3.99 18.43
C GLN A 171 -2.30 5.29 18.70
N GLY A 172 -1.08 5.19 19.24
CA GLY A 172 -0.17 6.33 19.39
C GLY A 172 0.20 6.97 18.05
N PHE A 173 0.55 6.14 17.06
CA PHE A 173 0.85 6.61 15.71
C PHE A 173 -0.37 7.25 15.05
N LEU A 174 -1.53 6.59 15.12
CA LEU A 174 -2.80 7.12 14.62
C LEU A 174 -3.13 8.51 15.19
N LYS A 175 -2.94 8.72 16.50
CA LYS A 175 -3.16 10.03 17.13
C LYS A 175 -2.22 11.09 16.56
N LYS A 176 -0.94 10.76 16.37
CA LYS A 176 0.06 11.68 15.80
C LYS A 176 -0.23 12.00 14.33
N LEU A 177 -0.55 10.99 13.51
CA LEU A 177 -0.89 11.18 12.09
C LEU A 177 -2.12 12.07 11.91
N LYS A 178 -3.15 11.90 12.76
CA LYS A 178 -4.33 12.79 12.77
C LYS A 178 -3.97 14.23 13.13
N ASN A 179 -3.00 14.44 14.02
CA ASN A 179 -2.54 15.79 14.37
C ASN A 179 -1.73 16.41 13.23
N ILE A 180 -0.81 15.67 12.62
CA ILE A 180 -0.03 16.12 11.44
C ILE A 180 -0.98 16.59 10.33
N ARG A 181 -2.01 15.79 10.02
CA ARG A 181 -3.04 16.15 9.03
C ARG A 181 -3.77 17.46 9.37
N ARG A 182 -4.10 17.70 10.64
CA ARG A 182 -4.78 18.93 11.09
C ARG A 182 -3.87 20.15 10.97
N SER A 183 -2.60 20.01 11.35
CA SER A 183 -1.61 21.08 11.27
C SER A 183 -1.26 21.46 9.83
N GLY A 184 -1.17 20.48 8.91
CA GLY A 184 -0.98 20.73 7.48
C GLY A 184 -2.16 21.47 6.84
N ALA A 185 -3.41 21.13 7.22
CA ALA A 185 -4.60 21.82 6.72
C ALA A 185 -4.74 23.27 7.22
N ALA A 186 -4.20 23.61 8.39
CA ALA A 186 -4.24 24.96 8.95
C ALA A 186 -3.25 25.95 8.29
N GLY A 187 -2.32 25.45 7.46
CA GLY A 187 -1.31 26.26 6.75
C GLY A 187 -1.81 26.92 5.47
N VAL A 188 -2.97 26.51 4.93
CA VAL A 188 -3.56 27.09 3.71
C VAL A 188 -4.55 28.18 4.12
N LYS A 189 -4.06 29.37 4.49
CA LYS A 189 -4.92 30.56 4.53
C LYS A 189 -5.31 30.90 3.09
N PRO A 190 -6.60 31.12 2.77
CA PRO A 190 -6.99 31.62 1.47
C PRO A 190 -6.33 33.00 1.29
N THR A 191 -5.47 33.13 0.29
CA THR A 191 -5.02 34.42 -0.21
C THR A 191 -6.27 35.23 -0.52
N ARG A 192 -6.52 36.26 0.32
CA ARG A 192 -7.57 37.25 0.07
C ARG A 192 -7.36 37.76 -1.35
N LYS A 193 -8.36 37.57 -2.21
CA LYS A 193 -8.46 38.29 -3.47
C LYS A 193 -8.43 39.78 -3.11
N PHE A 194 -7.42 40.48 -3.59
CA PHE A 194 -7.43 41.94 -3.63
C PHE A 194 -8.47 42.33 -4.68
N SER A 195 -9.50 43.04 -4.23
CA SER A 195 -10.37 43.88 -5.04
C SER A 195 -10.04 45.33 -4.74
#